data_AF-A0A831JJ59-F1
#
_entry.id   AF-A0A831JJ59-F1
#
_cell.length_a   1.000
_cell.length_b   1.000
_cell.length_c   1.000
_cell.angle_alpha   90.00
_cell.angle_beta   90.00
_cell.angle_gamma   90.00
#
_symmetry.space_group_name_H-M   'P 1'
#
loop_
_entity.id
_entity.type
_entity.pdbx_description
1 polymer ?
#
loop_
_entity_poly.entity_id
_entity_poly.type
_entity_poly.pdbx_seq_one_letter_code
_entity_poly.pdbx_strand_id
1 'polypeptide(L)'
;MGELIKKFIEFFENQRISISRKITIPLLVILCIFLIDNLLGISYYWKNEMEIDYISKIEDTKLKCTSDTIIIKYLEHKMDEAIQRKNVFQWFASLFENVNIVGTQEFGTSIANDTLHNLREWFPELDRNQMWHTITSSLCFILLLCISLLMVIYFPFTSDKDKFGTTVAFIFISGILVLFIWVFQWIWGLIPVILNRAYINYSIQLIFNLLLISGIILFIVNDNKKVKKVK
;
A
#
# COMPACT_ATOMS: atom_id res chain seq x y z
N MET A 1 -22.58 28.36 4.55
CA MET A 1 -22.02 27.58 3.42
C MET A 1 -21.42 28.50 2.35
N GLY A 2 -22.17 29.43 1.75
CA GLY A 2 -21.66 30.29 0.66
C GLY A 2 -20.46 31.19 1.02
N GLU A 3 -20.41 31.75 2.24
CA GLU A 3 -19.29 32.61 2.68
C GLU A 3 -17.96 31.86 2.86
N LEU A 4 -17.99 30.62 3.34
CA LEU A 4 -16.78 29.80 3.52
C LEU A 4 -16.19 29.41 2.16
N ILE A 5 -17.06 29.05 1.20
CA ILE A 5 -16.66 28.73 -0.18
C ILE A 5 -16.03 29.96 -0.84
N LYS A 6 -16.63 31.14 -0.65
CA LYS A 6 -16.08 32.41 -1.18
C LYS A 6 -14.68 32.70 -0.64
N LYS A 7 -14.47 32.58 0.67
CA LYS A 7 -13.15 32.76 1.30
C LYS A 7 -12.14 31.71 0.85
N PHE A 8 -12.58 30.49 0.56
CA PHE A 8 -11.73 29.44 0.03
C PHE A 8 -11.30 29.73 -1.41
N ILE A 9 -12.21 30.22 -2.27
CA ILE A 9 -11.89 30.64 -3.64
C ILE A 9 -10.95 31.86 -3.63
N GLU A 10 -11.23 32.86 -2.79
CA GLU A 10 -10.37 34.04 -2.61
C GLU A 10 -8.95 33.65 -2.16
N PHE A 11 -8.81 32.62 -1.33
CA PHE A 11 -7.51 32.08 -0.92
C PHE A 11 -6.70 31.50 -2.11
N PHE A 12 -7.36 30.83 -3.05
CA PHE A 12 -6.71 30.30 -4.25
C PHE A 12 -6.41 31.39 -5.30
N GLU A 13 -7.24 32.43 -5.40
CA GLU A 13 -7.05 33.53 -6.36
C GLU A 13 -5.99 34.55 -5.91
N ASN A 14 -5.71 34.65 -4.60
CA ASN A 14 -4.82 35.67 -4.06
C ASN A 14 -3.36 35.50 -4.54
N GLN A 15 -2.88 36.40 -5.40
CA GLN A 15 -1.52 36.34 -5.97
C GLN A 15 -0.39 36.59 -4.95
N ARG A 16 -0.69 37.12 -3.76
CA ARG A 16 0.31 37.35 -2.70
C ARG A 16 0.70 36.07 -1.95
N ILE A 17 -0.11 35.01 -2.07
CA ILE A 17 0.13 33.72 -1.40
C ILE A 17 0.90 32.84 -2.36
N SER A 18 2.04 32.28 -1.90
CA SER A 18 2.85 31.38 -2.71
C SER A 18 2.05 30.14 -3.13
N ILE A 19 2.29 29.65 -4.35
CA ILE A 19 1.66 28.45 -4.91
C ILE A 19 1.83 27.25 -3.97
N SER A 20 3.02 27.13 -3.36
CA SER A 20 3.29 26.15 -2.30
C SER A 20 2.23 26.24 -1.20
N ARG A 21 2.02 27.40 -0.55
CA ARG A 21 1.02 27.53 0.53
C ARG A 21 -0.42 27.27 0.09
N LYS A 22 -0.78 27.65 -1.15
CA LYS A 22 -2.12 27.40 -1.70
C LYS A 22 -2.45 25.92 -1.84
N ILE A 23 -1.46 25.10 -2.17
CA ILE A 23 -1.61 23.64 -2.26
C ILE A 23 -1.52 23.03 -0.86
N THR A 24 -0.58 23.53 -0.06
CA THR A 24 -0.18 22.85 1.16
C THR A 24 -1.20 23.05 2.30
N ILE A 25 -1.83 24.23 2.43
CA ILE A 25 -2.81 24.50 3.49
C ILE A 25 -4.08 23.63 3.34
N PRO A 26 -4.72 23.55 2.16
CA PRO A 26 -5.82 22.62 1.93
C PRO A 26 -5.41 21.16 2.18
N LEU A 27 -4.19 20.77 1.80
CA LEU A 27 -3.68 19.43 2.05
C LEU A 27 -3.51 19.14 3.55
N LEU A 28 -3.06 20.12 4.35
CA LEU A 28 -3.01 20.00 5.83
C LEU A 28 -4.39 19.74 6.39
N VAL A 29 -5.38 20.51 5.94
CA VAL A 29 -6.76 20.40 6.44
C VAL A 29 -7.32 19.02 6.12
N ILE A 30 -7.08 18.52 4.91
CA ILE A 30 -7.44 17.14 4.52
C ILE A 30 -6.74 16.13 5.43
N LEU A 31 -5.43 16.27 5.68
CA LEU A 31 -4.67 15.38 6.56
C LEU A 31 -5.20 15.39 8.00
N CYS A 32 -5.53 16.57 8.54
CA CYS A 32 -6.13 16.70 9.87
C CYS A 32 -7.51 16.04 9.94
N ILE A 33 -8.33 16.15 8.89
CA ILE A 33 -9.61 15.44 8.79
C ILE A 33 -9.38 13.92 8.82
N PHE A 34 -8.41 13.40 8.05
CA PHE A 34 -8.06 11.98 8.08
C PHE A 34 -7.55 11.51 9.46
N LEU A 35 -6.75 12.33 10.15
CA LEU A 35 -6.28 12.01 11.50
C LEU A 35 -7.42 11.97 12.52
N ILE A 36 -8.35 12.92 12.45
CA ILE A 36 -9.53 12.96 13.31
C ILE A 36 -10.44 11.76 13.01
N ASP A 37 -10.67 11.46 11.72
CA ASP A 37 -11.43 10.30 11.28
C ASP A 37 -10.83 8.99 11.81
N ASN A 38 -9.50 8.84 11.75
CA ASN A 38 -8.81 7.67 12.28
C ASN A 38 -8.85 7.60 13.82
N LEU A 39 -8.73 8.73 14.53
CA LEU A 39 -8.74 8.77 15.99
C LEU A 39 -10.13 8.51 16.58
N LEU A 40 -11.18 9.02 15.93
CA LEU A 40 -12.57 8.78 16.31
C LEU A 40 -13.12 7.47 15.72
N GLY A 41 -12.44 6.90 14.72
CA GLY A 41 -12.86 5.69 14.04
C GLY A 41 -14.13 5.86 13.20
N ILE A 42 -14.48 7.08 12.78
CA ILE A 42 -15.79 7.37 12.14
C ILE A 42 -15.95 6.53 10.86
N SER A 43 -14.98 6.57 9.96
CA SER A 43 -14.95 5.75 8.74
C SER A 43 -14.96 4.24 9.04
N TYR A 44 -14.32 3.82 10.13
CA TYR A 44 -14.30 2.41 10.55
C TYR A 44 -15.70 1.93 10.97
N TYR A 45 -16.37 2.68 11.85
CA TYR A 45 -17.72 2.33 12.29
C TYR A 45 -18.73 2.41 11.14
N TRP A 46 -18.64 3.44 10.29
CA TRP A 46 -19.49 3.57 9.11
C TRP A 46 -19.29 2.40 8.14
N LYS A 47 -18.05 1.98 7.88
CA LYS A 47 -17.76 0.84 7.01
C LYS A 47 -18.41 -0.44 7.57
N ASN A 48 -18.23 -0.70 8.87
CA ASN A 48 -18.78 -1.90 9.51
C ASN A 48 -20.31 -1.88 9.52
N GLU A 49 -20.93 -0.73 9.76
CA GLU A 49 -22.39 -0.58 9.71
C GLU A 49 -22.93 -0.86 8.30
N MET A 50 -22.29 -0.31 7.26
CA MET A 50 -22.65 -0.59 5.86
C MET A 50 -22.45 -2.07 5.49
N GLU A 51 -21.40 -2.70 6.01
CA GLU A 51 -21.12 -4.12 5.79
C GLU A 51 -22.19 -5.00 6.45
N ILE A 52 -22.56 -4.70 7.70
CA ILE A 52 -23.64 -5.39 8.43
C ILE A 52 -24.99 -5.18 7.73
N ASP A 53 -25.32 -3.97 7.31
CA ASP A 53 -26.57 -3.66 6.59
C ASP A 53 -26.63 -4.39 5.23
N TYR A 54 -25.51 -4.44 4.50
CA TYR A 54 -25.41 -5.19 3.25
C TYR A 54 -25.62 -6.70 3.47
N ILE A 55 -24.97 -7.28 4.48
CA ILE A 55 -25.14 -8.70 4.84
C ILE A 55 -26.59 -8.98 5.25
N SER A 56 -27.19 -8.12 6.08
CA SER A 56 -28.58 -8.25 6.50
C SER A 56 -29.54 -8.24 5.31
N LYS A 57 -29.33 -7.34 4.33
CA LYS A 57 -30.12 -7.29 3.10
C LYS A 57 -29.97 -8.54 2.24
N ILE A 58 -28.76 -9.11 2.17
CA ILE A 58 -28.53 -10.38 1.47
C ILE A 58 -29.33 -11.50 2.15
N GLU A 59 -29.26 -11.60 3.48
CA GLU A 59 -29.95 -12.66 4.22
C GLU A 59 -31.49 -12.51 4.11
N ASP A 60 -32.01 -11.28 4.22
CA ASP A 60 -33.43 -10.98 4.00
C ASP A 60 -33.89 -11.34 2.57
N THR A 61 -33.00 -11.18 1.59
CA THR A 61 -33.29 -11.54 0.19
C THR A 61 -33.24 -13.06 0.00
N LYS A 62 -32.32 -13.77 0.66
CA LYS A 62 -32.27 -15.24 0.66
C LYS A 62 -33.55 -15.84 1.24
N LEU A 63 -34.09 -15.27 2.32
CA LEU A 63 -35.36 -15.70 2.91
C LEU A 63 -36.55 -15.55 1.95
N LYS A 64 -36.54 -14.52 1.10
CA LYS A 64 -37.58 -14.26 0.08
C LYS A 64 -37.42 -15.12 -1.18
N CYS A 65 -36.20 -15.51 -1.52
CA CYS A 65 -35.85 -16.25 -2.73
C CYS A 65 -35.59 -17.74 -2.48
N THR A 66 -36.17 -18.32 -1.42
CA THR A 66 -35.98 -19.73 -0.98
C THR A 66 -36.28 -20.78 -2.05
N SER A 67 -36.96 -20.40 -3.13
CA SER A 67 -37.36 -21.29 -4.22
C SER A 67 -36.28 -21.47 -5.31
N ASP A 68 -35.31 -20.55 -5.41
CA ASP A 68 -34.31 -20.53 -6.48
C ASP A 68 -32.89 -20.78 -5.92
N THR A 69 -32.40 -21.99 -6.14
CA THR A 69 -31.07 -22.43 -5.68
C THR A 69 -29.91 -21.71 -6.35
N ILE A 70 -30.10 -21.15 -7.56
CA ILE A 70 -29.07 -20.40 -8.28
C ILE A 70 -28.91 -19.01 -7.66
N ILE A 71 -30.02 -18.36 -7.33
CA ILE A 71 -30.02 -17.03 -6.70
C ILE A 71 -29.40 -17.10 -5.30
N ILE A 72 -29.72 -18.14 -4.52
CA ILE A 72 -29.13 -18.32 -3.18
C ILE A 72 -27.61 -18.46 -3.27
N LYS A 73 -27.11 -19.30 -4.18
CA LYS A 73 -25.66 -19.49 -4.37
C LYS A 73 -24.94 -18.20 -4.81
N TYR A 74 -25.58 -17.42 -5.67
CA TYR A 74 -25.05 -16.10 -6.07
C TYR A 74 -24.98 -15.12 -4.89
N LEU A 75 -26.01 -15.10 -4.06
CA LEU A 75 -26.08 -14.26 -2.87
C LEU A 75 -25.05 -14.66 -1.81
N GLU A 76 -24.80 -15.95 -1.61
CA GLU A 76 -23.74 -16.47 -0.74
C GLU A 76 -22.36 -16.02 -1.22
N HIS A 77 -22.06 -16.14 -2.51
CA HIS A 77 -20.80 -15.64 -3.07
C HIS A 77 -20.63 -14.12 -2.85
N LYS A 78 -21.70 -13.34 -3.01
CA LYS A 78 -21.68 -11.89 -2.77
C LYS A 78 -21.47 -11.52 -1.31
N MET A 79 -21.95 -12.35 -0.39
CA MET A 79 -21.71 -12.21 1.04
C MET A 79 -20.25 -12.51 1.39
N ASP A 80 -19.69 -13.59 0.85
CA ASP A 80 -18.29 -13.95 1.06
C ASP A 80 -17.33 -12.89 0.52
N GLU A 81 -17.59 -12.33 -0.67
CA GLU A 81 -16.81 -11.21 -1.23
C GLU A 81 -16.84 -9.97 -0.31
N ALA A 82 -17.98 -9.67 0.31
CA ALA A 82 -18.12 -8.51 1.18
C ALA A 82 -17.34 -8.68 2.48
N ILE A 83 -17.43 -9.87 3.11
CA ILE A 83 -16.74 -10.21 4.36
C ILE A 83 -15.23 -10.24 4.15
N GLN A 84 -14.75 -10.74 3.01
CA GLN A 84 -13.32 -10.85 2.72
C GLN A 84 -12.70 -9.54 2.21
N ARG A 85 -13.49 -8.46 2.06
CA ARG A 85 -13.03 -7.22 1.44
C ARG A 85 -11.99 -6.48 2.29
N LYS A 86 -10.73 -6.59 1.86
CA LYS A 86 -9.60 -5.83 2.43
C LYS A 86 -9.65 -4.36 2.00
N ASN A 87 -9.39 -3.44 2.94
CA ASN A 87 -9.15 -2.03 2.64
C ASN A 87 -7.70 -1.81 2.15
N VAL A 88 -7.37 -0.60 1.68
CA VAL A 88 -6.03 -0.30 1.13
C VAL A 88 -4.91 -0.53 2.15
N PHE A 89 -5.16 -0.24 3.44
CA PHE A 89 -4.18 -0.47 4.51
C PHE A 89 -3.99 -1.95 4.83
N GLN A 90 -5.08 -2.73 4.84
CA GLN A 90 -5.06 -4.19 5.00
C GLN A 90 -4.41 -4.85 3.79
N TRP A 91 -4.61 -4.30 2.60
CA TRP A 91 -3.93 -4.74 1.38
C TRP A 91 -2.42 -4.49 1.47
N PHE A 92 -2.01 -3.29 1.94
CA PHE A 92 -0.61 -3.01 2.22
C PHE A 92 -0.03 -3.89 3.34
N ALA A 93 -0.76 -4.08 4.45
CA ALA A 93 -0.34 -4.93 5.56
C ALA A 93 -0.21 -6.40 5.13
N SER A 94 -1.08 -6.87 4.24
CA SER A 94 -1.02 -8.22 3.67
C SER A 94 0.22 -8.47 2.82
N LEU A 95 0.96 -7.42 2.42
CA LEU A 95 2.28 -7.57 1.80
C LEU A 95 3.34 -8.08 2.78
N PHE A 96 3.08 -8.03 4.08
CA PHE A 96 3.97 -8.48 5.16
C PHE A 96 3.38 -9.62 5.99
N GLU A 97 2.11 -9.98 5.78
CA GLU A 97 1.50 -11.14 6.43
C GLU A 97 2.13 -12.42 5.87
N ASN A 98 2.69 -13.25 6.76
CA ASN A 98 3.00 -14.63 6.41
C ASN A 98 1.68 -15.35 6.22
N VAL A 99 1.34 -15.65 4.97
CA VAL A 99 0.26 -16.57 4.65
C VAL A 99 0.71 -17.96 5.09
N ASN A 100 0.65 -18.25 6.39
CA ASN A 100 0.49 -19.62 6.82
C ASN A 100 -0.92 -19.99 6.35
N ILE A 101 -0.98 -20.74 5.25
CA ILE A 101 -2.21 -21.24 4.67
C ILE A 101 -2.81 -22.24 5.67
N VAL A 102 -3.49 -21.74 6.70
CA VAL A 102 -4.62 -22.48 7.26
C VAL A 102 -5.65 -22.44 6.16
N GLY A 103 -5.80 -23.59 5.49
CA GLY A 103 -6.50 -23.80 4.24
C GLY A 103 -7.63 -22.81 3.98
N THR A 104 -7.46 -21.99 2.94
CA THR A 104 -8.58 -21.54 2.13
C THR A 104 -9.29 -22.81 1.68
N GLN A 105 -10.40 -23.15 2.35
CA GLN A 105 -11.37 -24.10 1.81
C GLN A 105 -11.88 -23.48 0.50
N GLU A 106 -11.30 -23.90 -0.61
CA GLU A 106 -11.80 -23.61 -1.94
C GLU A 106 -13.16 -24.30 -2.10
N PHE A 107 -14.23 -23.55 -1.87
CA PHE A 107 -15.58 -23.99 -2.18
C PHE A 107 -15.84 -23.81 -3.69
N GLY A 108 -15.42 -24.80 -4.47
CA GLY A 108 -16.07 -25.18 -5.74
C GLY A 108 -15.50 -24.62 -7.04
N THR A 109 -14.85 -25.47 -7.83
CA THR A 109 -15.23 -25.85 -9.21
C THR A 109 -14.22 -26.88 -9.74
N SER A 110 -14.62 -28.15 -9.84
CA SER A 110 -13.72 -29.30 -10.06
C SER A 110 -13.09 -29.41 -11.46
N ILE A 111 -13.26 -28.42 -12.35
CA ILE A 111 -12.78 -28.49 -13.73
C ILE A 111 -11.50 -27.63 -13.92
N ALA A 112 -11.30 -26.58 -13.11
CA ALA A 112 -10.06 -25.80 -13.09
C ALA A 112 -8.95 -26.47 -12.24
N ASN A 113 -9.33 -27.38 -11.35
CA ASN A 113 -8.41 -28.00 -10.41
C ASN A 113 -7.44 -28.97 -11.07
N ASP A 114 -7.81 -29.70 -12.12
CA ASP A 114 -6.89 -30.68 -12.74
C ASP A 114 -5.71 -30.00 -13.44
N THR A 115 -5.94 -28.87 -14.13
CA THR A 115 -4.86 -28.14 -14.80
C THR A 115 -3.98 -27.38 -13.82
N LEU A 116 -4.56 -26.80 -12.76
CA LEU A 116 -3.83 -26.08 -11.72
C LEU A 116 -3.06 -27.03 -10.77
N HIS A 117 -3.63 -28.19 -10.45
CA HIS A 117 -2.99 -29.24 -9.66
C HIS A 117 -1.79 -29.84 -10.40
N ASN A 118 -1.93 -30.10 -11.71
CA ASN A 118 -0.82 -30.56 -12.54
C ASN A 118 0.29 -29.50 -12.68
N LEU A 119 -0.04 -28.21 -12.69
CA LEU A 119 0.96 -27.12 -12.65
C LEU A 119 1.68 -27.05 -11.30
N ARG A 120 0.97 -27.24 -10.20
CA ARG A 120 1.50 -27.22 -8.83
C ARG A 120 2.43 -28.41 -8.52
N GLU A 121 2.23 -29.53 -9.21
CA GLU A 121 3.08 -30.71 -9.12
C GLU A 121 4.43 -30.52 -9.86
N TRP A 122 4.43 -29.75 -10.95
CA TRP A 122 5.65 -29.39 -11.71
C TRP A 122 6.40 -28.17 -11.13
N PHE A 123 5.68 -27.28 -10.44
CA PHE A 123 6.22 -26.13 -9.73
C PHE A 123 5.70 -26.15 -8.28
N PRO A 124 6.32 -26.93 -7.37
CA PRO A 124 5.94 -26.89 -5.97
C PRO A 124 6.12 -25.46 -5.46
N GLU A 125 5.01 -24.80 -5.14
CA GLU A 125 5.01 -23.55 -4.40
C GLU A 125 5.53 -23.86 -3.00
N LEU A 126 6.86 -23.86 -2.81
CA LEU A 126 7.39 -23.88 -1.46
C LEU A 126 6.97 -22.58 -0.79
N ASP A 127 6.43 -22.73 0.42
CA ASP A 127 6.02 -21.64 1.28
C ASP A 127 7.15 -20.63 1.42
N ARG A 128 7.04 -19.55 0.64
CA ARG A 128 7.93 -18.41 0.71
C ARG A 128 7.40 -17.49 1.79
N ASN A 129 8.17 -17.31 2.85
CA ASN A 129 7.86 -16.31 3.87
C ASN A 129 7.74 -14.92 3.21
N GLN A 130 6.51 -14.41 3.18
CA GLN A 130 6.16 -13.19 2.46
C GLN A 130 6.86 -11.97 3.06
N MET A 131 7.02 -11.93 4.39
CA MET A 131 7.76 -10.87 5.07
C MET A 131 9.22 -10.81 4.60
N TRP A 132 9.91 -11.97 4.54
CA TRP A 132 11.29 -12.02 4.06
C TRP A 132 11.38 -11.62 2.59
N HIS A 133 10.47 -12.09 1.74
CA HIS A 133 10.40 -11.71 0.34
C HIS A 133 10.26 -10.20 0.15
N THR A 134 9.37 -9.56 0.90
CA THR A 134 9.14 -8.10 0.80
C THR A 134 10.37 -7.33 1.27
N ILE A 135 10.99 -7.75 2.38
CA ILE A 135 12.20 -7.12 2.90
C ILE A 135 13.35 -7.25 1.90
N THR A 136 13.62 -8.45 1.36
CA THR A 136 14.77 -8.66 0.49
C THR A 136 14.58 -8.10 -0.91
N SER A 137 13.36 -8.14 -1.44
CA SER A 137 13.05 -7.58 -2.77
C SER A 137 13.12 -6.05 -2.81
N SER A 138 12.74 -5.38 -1.72
CA SER A 138 12.52 -3.93 -1.69
C SER A 138 13.37 -3.19 -0.64
N LEU A 139 14.46 -3.82 -0.16
CA LEU A 139 15.31 -3.31 0.92
C LEU A 139 15.72 -1.85 0.73
N CYS A 140 16.16 -1.48 -0.48
CA CYS A 140 16.59 -0.11 -0.79
C CYS A 140 15.46 0.90 -0.58
N PHE A 141 14.26 0.60 -1.09
CA PHE A 141 13.10 1.48 -0.96
C PHE A 141 12.55 1.53 0.46
N ILE A 142 12.61 0.42 1.20
CA ILE A 142 12.24 0.38 2.63
C ILE A 142 13.17 1.30 3.45
N LEU A 143 14.48 1.23 3.22
CA LEU A 143 15.43 2.11 3.90
C LEU A 143 15.20 3.59 3.57
N LEU A 144 14.96 3.91 2.29
CA LEU A 144 14.61 5.27 1.87
C LEU A 144 13.29 5.73 2.48
N LEU A 145 12.30 4.85 2.61
CA LEU A 145 11.01 5.16 3.24
C LEU A 145 11.20 5.48 4.71
N CYS A 146 11.98 4.67 5.45
CA CYS A 146 12.31 4.93 6.85
C CYS A 146 13.00 6.29 7.03
N ILE A 147 13.97 6.62 6.19
CA ILE A 147 14.66 7.92 6.23
C ILE A 147 13.67 9.05 5.92
N SER A 148 12.83 8.89 4.89
CA SER A 148 11.82 9.88 4.52
C SER A 148 10.81 10.12 5.65
N LEU A 149 10.34 9.08 6.32
CA LEU A 149 9.43 9.19 7.48
C LEU A 149 10.09 9.90 8.67
N LEU A 150 11.36 9.59 8.97
CA LEU A 150 12.12 10.33 9.98
C LEU A 150 12.25 11.81 9.62
N MET A 151 12.47 12.13 8.34
CA MET A 151 12.51 13.51 7.86
C MET A 151 11.14 14.20 7.98
N VAL A 152 10.02 13.52 7.70
CA VAL A 152 8.68 14.08 7.92
C VAL A 152 8.47 14.50 9.37
N ILE A 153 8.97 13.71 10.33
CA ILE A 153 8.87 14.04 11.76
C ILE A 153 9.83 15.18 12.13
N TYR A 154 11.05 15.17 11.60
CA TYR A 154 12.11 16.10 12.00
C TYR A 154 12.02 17.50 11.37
N PHE A 155 11.71 17.59 10.07
CA PHE A 155 11.76 18.84 9.30
C PHE A 155 10.85 19.97 9.80
N PRO A 156 9.64 19.70 10.31
CA PRO A 156 8.77 20.72 10.91
C PRO A 156 9.45 21.52 12.04
N PHE A 157 10.43 20.92 12.72
CA PHE A 157 11.06 21.49 13.91
C PHE A 157 12.36 22.24 13.64
N THR A 158 12.97 22.13 12.46
CA THR A 158 14.36 22.58 12.24
C THR A 158 14.62 23.50 11.05
N SER A 159 13.75 23.59 10.04
CA SER A 159 14.07 24.36 8.82
C SER A 159 13.64 25.83 8.87
N ASP A 160 14.53 26.83 8.86
CA ASP A 160 14.12 28.25 8.93
C ASP A 160 13.39 28.78 7.68
N LYS A 161 13.46 28.06 6.55
CA LYS A 161 12.75 28.39 5.30
C LYS A 161 11.90 27.22 4.82
N ASP A 162 10.70 27.56 4.32
CA ASP A 162 9.66 26.67 3.78
C ASP A 162 9.49 25.29 4.46
N LYS A 163 9.43 25.28 5.80
CA LYS A 163 9.19 24.08 6.65
C LYS A 163 8.10 23.17 6.07
N PHE A 164 7.03 23.81 5.60
CA PHE A 164 5.82 23.13 5.25
C PHE A 164 5.86 22.53 3.85
N GLY A 165 6.38 23.27 2.86
CA GLY A 165 6.59 22.74 1.51
C GLY A 165 7.52 21.53 1.51
N THR A 166 8.60 21.58 2.29
CA THR A 166 9.53 20.45 2.39
C THR A 166 8.94 19.24 3.12
N THR A 167 8.15 19.46 4.19
CA THR A 167 7.45 18.37 4.89
C THR A 167 6.48 17.65 3.95
N VAL A 168 5.72 18.40 3.15
CA VAL A 168 4.79 17.80 2.17
C VAL A 168 5.52 17.10 1.03
N ALA A 169 6.66 17.61 0.58
CA ALA A 169 7.49 16.91 -0.38
C ALA A 169 7.92 15.53 0.16
N PHE A 170 8.33 15.42 1.43
CA PHE A 170 8.67 14.13 2.04
C PHE A 170 7.46 13.21 2.22
N ILE A 171 6.26 13.72 2.51
CA ILE A 171 5.03 12.92 2.52
C ILE A 171 4.76 12.33 1.13
N PHE A 172 4.87 13.16 0.08
CA PHE A 172 4.67 12.72 -1.30
C PHE A 172 5.71 11.69 -1.74
N ILE A 173 6.99 11.91 -1.43
CA ILE A 173 8.09 10.95 -1.68
C ILE A 173 7.80 9.63 -0.96
N SER A 174 7.33 9.67 0.29
CA SER A 174 6.99 8.45 1.05
C SER A 174 5.87 7.66 0.37
N GLY A 175 4.85 8.33 -0.16
CA GLY A 175 3.78 7.68 -0.93
C GLY A 175 4.29 7.00 -2.21
N ILE A 176 5.17 7.67 -2.95
CA ILE A 176 5.81 7.08 -4.15
C ILE A 176 6.68 5.86 -3.78
N LEU A 177 7.42 5.93 -2.67
CA LEU A 177 8.26 4.81 -2.21
C LEU A 177 7.42 3.58 -1.85
N VAL A 178 6.23 3.76 -1.25
CA VAL A 178 5.29 2.66 -1.00
C VAL A 178 4.86 1.97 -2.30
N LEU A 179 4.57 2.74 -3.36
CA LEU A 179 4.27 2.17 -4.68
C LEU A 179 5.45 1.39 -5.25
N PHE A 180 6.69 1.90 -5.12
CA PHE A 180 7.88 1.19 -5.57
C PHE A 180 8.12 -0.12 -4.81
N ILE A 181 7.92 -0.14 -3.50
CA ILE A 181 7.99 -1.37 -2.70
C ILE A 181 7.02 -2.42 -3.24
N TRP A 182 5.77 -2.02 -3.49
CA TRP A 182 4.77 -2.92 -4.05
C TRP A 182 5.16 -3.46 -5.43
N VAL A 183 5.59 -2.58 -6.36
CA VAL A 183 6.00 -2.97 -7.72
C VAL A 183 7.19 -3.92 -7.68
N PHE A 184 8.21 -3.64 -6.87
CA PHE A 184 9.41 -4.49 -6.79
C PHE A 184 9.11 -5.84 -6.15
N GLN A 185 8.31 -5.88 -5.09
CA GLN A 185 7.85 -7.13 -4.50
C GLN A 185 7.09 -7.98 -5.51
N TRP A 186 6.24 -7.36 -6.34
CA TRP A 186 5.50 -8.04 -7.40
C TRP A 186 6.43 -8.61 -8.48
N ILE A 187 7.38 -7.80 -8.99
CA ILE A 187 8.36 -8.24 -10.01
C ILE A 187 9.18 -9.43 -9.51
N TRP A 188 9.75 -9.33 -8.32
CA TRP A 188 10.51 -10.43 -7.72
C TRP A 188 9.61 -11.61 -7.33
N GLY A 189 8.32 -11.36 -7.14
CA GLY A 189 7.30 -12.36 -6.89
C GLY A 189 7.06 -13.30 -8.07
N LEU A 190 7.27 -12.81 -9.30
CA LEU A 190 7.14 -13.59 -10.54
C LEU A 190 8.26 -14.63 -10.73
N ILE A 191 9.38 -14.50 -10.00
CA ILE A 191 10.49 -15.43 -10.11
C ILE A 191 10.16 -16.67 -9.25
N PRO A 192 10.04 -17.87 -9.87
CA PRO A 192 9.76 -19.09 -9.12
C PRO A 192 10.90 -19.41 -8.16
N VAL A 193 10.61 -20.22 -7.13
CA VAL A 193 11.62 -20.61 -6.13
C VAL A 193 12.71 -21.43 -6.83
N ILE A 194 13.94 -20.91 -6.82
CA ILE A 194 15.08 -21.58 -7.46
C ILE A 194 15.54 -22.72 -6.56
N LEU A 195 15.77 -23.90 -7.16
CA LEU A 195 16.35 -25.08 -6.49
C LEU A 195 15.60 -25.51 -5.21
N ASN A 196 14.27 -25.32 -5.18
CA ASN A 196 13.44 -25.73 -4.03
C ASN A 196 13.84 -25.06 -2.70
N ARG A 197 14.51 -23.89 -2.76
CA ARG A 197 15.10 -23.21 -1.60
C ARG A 197 14.85 -21.70 -1.67
N ALA A 198 13.83 -21.23 -0.94
CA ALA A 198 13.41 -19.82 -0.94
C ALA A 198 14.53 -18.82 -0.56
N TYR A 199 15.48 -19.24 0.27
CA TYR A 199 16.60 -18.39 0.70
C TYR A 199 17.57 -18.00 -0.42
N ILE A 200 17.61 -18.77 -1.52
CA ILE A 200 18.43 -18.46 -2.69
C ILE A 200 17.85 -17.23 -3.40
N ASN A 201 16.52 -17.20 -3.58
CA ASN A 201 15.82 -16.05 -4.14
C ASN A 201 16.04 -14.80 -3.28
N TYR A 202 15.96 -14.93 -1.95
CA TYR A 202 16.24 -13.82 -1.02
C TYR A 202 17.67 -13.31 -1.14
N SER A 203 18.65 -14.19 -1.32
CA SER A 203 20.06 -13.83 -1.45
C SER A 203 20.32 -13.07 -2.75
N ILE A 204 19.73 -13.50 -3.86
CA ILE A 204 19.84 -12.80 -5.15
C ILE A 204 19.20 -11.42 -5.06
N GLN A 205 18.00 -11.33 -4.48
CA GLN A 205 17.29 -10.07 -4.24
C GLN A 205 18.12 -9.11 -3.38
N LEU A 206 18.76 -9.63 -2.33
CA LEU A 206 19.60 -8.86 -1.42
C LEU A 206 20.86 -8.35 -2.13
N ILE A 207 21.55 -9.20 -2.90
CA ILE A 207 22.72 -8.79 -3.70
C ILE A 207 22.33 -7.68 -4.69
N PHE A 208 21.21 -7.82 -5.38
CA PHE A 208 20.72 -6.80 -6.29
C PHE A 208 20.43 -5.47 -5.58
N ASN A 209 19.79 -5.51 -4.41
CA ASN A 209 19.53 -4.31 -3.60
C ASN A 209 20.83 -3.66 -3.10
N LEU A 210 21.83 -4.45 -2.69
CA LEU A 210 23.15 -3.93 -2.30
C LEU A 210 23.84 -3.23 -3.48
N LEU A 211 23.75 -3.78 -4.69
CA LEU A 211 24.29 -3.16 -5.90
C LEU A 211 23.62 -1.82 -6.18
N LEU A 212 22.28 -1.73 -6.10
CA LEU A 212 21.54 -0.48 -6.24
C LEU A 212 21.99 0.57 -5.22
N ILE A 213 22.09 0.21 -3.94
CA ILE A 213 22.54 1.12 -2.87
C ILE A 213 23.96 1.61 -3.15
N SER A 214 24.86 0.70 -3.53
CA SER A 214 26.25 1.05 -3.87
C SER A 214 26.32 2.05 -5.04
N GLY A 215 25.49 1.86 -6.06
CA GLY A 215 25.39 2.77 -7.21
C GLY A 215 24.92 4.17 -6.81
N ILE A 216 23.91 4.26 -5.93
CA ILE A 216 23.41 5.54 -5.40
C ILE A 216 24.52 6.25 -4.61
N ILE A 217 25.23 5.53 -3.73
CA ILE A 217 26.33 6.12 -2.94
C ILE A 217 27.45 6.62 -3.85
N LEU A 218 27.86 5.83 -4.84
CA LEU A 218 28.92 6.22 -5.79
C LEU A 218 28.51 7.45 -6.61
N PHE A 219 27.25 7.54 -7.02
CA PHE A 219 26.72 8.70 -7.72
C PHE A 219 26.81 9.97 -6.84
N ILE A 220 26.35 9.90 -5.59
CA ILE A 220 26.42 11.02 -4.64
C ILE A 220 27.88 11.44 -4.37
N VAL A 221 28.79 10.48 -4.19
CA VAL A 221 30.21 10.78 -3.96
C VAL A 221 30.85 11.44 -5.18
N ASN A 222 30.54 10.96 -6.38
CA ASN A 222 31.08 11.52 -7.62
C ASN A 222 30.57 12.94 -7.90
N ASP A 223 29.29 13.20 -7.62
CA ASP A 223 28.72 14.54 -7.78
C ASP A 223 29.39 15.55 -6.83
N ASN A 224 29.54 15.17 -5.55
CA ASN A 224 30.25 15.98 -4.56
C ASN A 224 31.72 16.25 -4.92
N LYS A 225 32.41 15.28 -5.54
CA LYS A 225 33.79 15.47 -6.05
C LYS A 225 33.85 16.45 -7.23
N LYS A 226 32.84 16.45 -8.11
CA LYS A 226 32.75 17.42 -9.22
C LYS A 226 32.54 18.84 -8.70
N VAL A 227 31.63 19.03 -7.75
CA VAL A 227 31.36 20.35 -7.14
C VAL A 227 32.62 20.92 -6.46
N LYS A 228 33.43 20.08 -5.81
CA LYS A 228 34.70 20.52 -5.18
C LYS A 228 35.83 20.82 -6.16
N LYS A 229 35.77 20.37 -7.42
CA LYS A 229 36.78 20.67 -8.45
C LYS A 229 36.48 21.95 -9.24
N VAL A 230 35.26 22.46 -9.15
CA VAL A 230 34.78 23.65 -9.87
C VAL A 230 34.84 24.92 -9.00
N LYS A 231 35.05 24.77 -7.69
CA LYS A 231 35.40 25.86 -6.76
C LYS A 231 36.90 25.95 -6.60
#